data_AF-A0A7L2S7N8-F1
#
_entry.id   AF-A0A7L2S7N8-F1
#
_cell.length_a   1.000
_cell.length_b   1.000
_cell.length_c   1.000
_cell.angle_alpha   90.00
_cell.angle_beta   90.00
_cell.angle_gamma   90.00
#
_symmetry.space_group_name_H-M   'P 1'
#
loop_
_entity.id
_entity.type
_entity.pdbx_description
1 polymer ?
#
loop_
_entity_poly.entity_id
_entity_poly.type
_entity_poly.pdbx_seq_one_letter_code
_entity_poly.pdbx_strand_id
1 'polypeptide(L)'
;PTTPEVKKQRKTQKKLQARKLTQEQIRPETPEPVEGREHVHVQTELYLEEISDRIIEVDGECQTDEFLDRPPTPLFIPAKTGKDVATQIEEGELFDFDIEVKPILEVLVGKTVEQALLEVMEEEELAQLWSHQRAFAELRNAEFAELQRLEEQDRRIREEKERRRLEHLEKLQKQKETAEKVAARAFAQRYLADLVPSVFNNLHDRGFFYDPIERGL
;
A
#
# COMPACT_ATOMS: atom_id res chain seq x y z
N PRO A 1 69.25 48.38 94.51
CA PRO A 1 68.30 47.35 94.97
C PRO A 1 67.09 47.98 95.68
N THR A 2 66.15 48.52 94.90
CA THR A 2 64.88 49.06 95.41
C THR A 2 63.88 47.92 95.52
N THR A 3 63.38 47.70 96.74
CA THR A 3 62.72 46.48 97.19
C THR A 3 61.59 46.01 96.27
N PRO A 4 61.43 44.69 96.07
CA PRO A 4 60.39 44.13 95.21
C PRO A 4 58.97 44.55 95.60
N GLU A 5 58.76 44.96 96.84
CA GLU A 5 57.48 45.46 97.37
C GLU A 5 57.00 46.75 96.70
N VAL A 6 57.88 47.73 96.48
CA VAL A 6 57.49 49.04 95.89
C VAL A 6 57.09 48.89 94.42
N LYS A 7 57.76 47.99 93.68
CA LYS A 7 57.37 47.64 92.30
C LYS A 7 56.04 46.89 92.26
N LYS A 8 55.74 46.06 93.26
CA LYS A 8 54.46 45.35 93.41
C LYS A 8 53.33 46.34 93.70
N GLN A 9 53.53 47.28 94.63
CA GLN A 9 52.57 48.33 94.98
C GLN A 9 52.24 49.28 93.82
N ARG A 10 53.24 49.69 93.03
CA ARG A 10 53.00 50.50 91.82
C ARG A 10 52.23 49.74 90.74
N LYS A 11 52.50 48.45 90.55
CA LYS A 11 51.74 47.61 89.61
C LYS A 11 50.30 47.39 90.07
N THR A 12 50.05 47.18 91.36
CA THR A 12 48.68 47.07 91.89
C THR A 12 47.95 48.40 91.81
N GLN A 13 48.60 49.54 92.09
CA GLN A 13 48.01 50.87 91.87
C GLN A 13 47.64 51.12 90.41
N LYS A 14 48.54 50.81 89.46
CA LYS A 14 48.23 50.94 88.02
C LYS A 14 47.09 50.01 87.59
N LYS A 15 47.04 48.79 88.11
CA LYS A 15 45.97 47.83 87.79
C LYS A 15 44.62 48.25 88.41
N LEU A 16 44.63 48.84 89.59
CA LEU A 16 43.45 49.42 90.24
C LEU A 16 42.95 50.66 89.50
N GLN A 17 43.85 51.54 89.05
CA GLN A 17 43.49 52.71 88.24
C GLN A 17 42.91 52.29 86.88
N ALA A 18 43.55 51.33 86.19
CA ALA A 18 43.04 50.79 84.93
C ALA A 18 41.65 50.15 85.11
N ARG A 19 41.43 49.45 86.23
CA ARG A 19 40.16 48.81 86.58
C ARG A 19 39.07 49.82 86.96
N LYS A 20 39.42 50.96 87.58
CA LYS A 20 38.50 52.08 87.82
C LYS A 20 38.06 52.75 86.51
N LEU A 21 39.00 53.00 85.60
CA LEU A 21 38.71 53.59 84.29
C LEU A 21 37.83 52.67 83.42
N THR A 22 38.04 51.36 83.47
CA THR A 22 37.15 50.40 82.79
C THR A 22 35.78 50.29 83.46
N GLN A 23 35.69 50.46 84.78
CA GLN A 23 34.40 50.46 85.49
C GLN A 23 33.56 51.71 85.19
N GLU A 24 34.19 52.88 85.00
CA GLU A 24 33.51 54.11 84.60
C GLU A 24 32.98 54.02 83.15
N GLN A 25 33.73 53.39 82.24
CA GLN A 25 33.27 53.18 80.85
C GLN A 25 32.13 52.17 80.68
N ILE A 26 31.88 51.29 81.67
CA ILE A 26 30.86 50.22 81.57
C ILE A 26 29.53 50.64 82.24
N ARG A 27 29.48 51.78 82.93
CA ARG A 27 28.21 52.30 83.44
C ARG A 27 27.46 52.99 82.30
N PRO A 28 26.27 52.53 81.89
CA PRO A 28 25.44 53.32 81.00
C PRO A 28 25.09 54.62 81.73
N GLU A 29 25.53 55.76 81.20
CA GLU A 29 25.10 57.05 81.72
C GLU A 29 23.60 57.18 81.51
N THR A 30 22.91 57.71 82.53
CA THR A 30 21.49 58.06 82.41
C THR A 30 21.39 59.16 81.35
N PRO A 31 20.56 59.00 80.30
CA PRO A 31 20.51 59.94 79.20
C PRO A 31 20.18 61.36 79.67
N GLU A 32 20.74 62.35 78.98
CA GLU A 32 20.55 63.76 79.31
C GLU A 32 19.06 64.14 79.33
N PRO A 33 18.63 64.99 80.26
CA PRO A 33 17.24 65.42 80.33
C PRO A 33 16.88 66.23 79.08
N VAL A 34 15.65 66.01 78.58
CA VAL A 34 15.09 66.72 77.43
C VAL A 34 15.07 68.24 77.69
N GLU A 35 15.42 69.05 76.69
CA GLU A 35 15.48 70.52 76.81
C GLU A 35 14.23 71.09 77.49
N GLY A 36 14.45 71.84 78.57
CA GLY A 36 13.39 72.46 79.38
C GLY A 36 12.84 71.60 80.53
N ARG A 37 13.40 70.40 80.79
CA ARG A 37 13.06 69.57 81.96
C ARG A 37 14.31 69.25 82.78
N GLU A 38 14.14 69.13 84.09
CA GLU A 38 15.18 68.67 85.00
C GLU A 38 14.82 67.27 85.52
N HIS A 39 15.81 66.39 85.64
CA HIS A 39 15.60 65.07 86.24
C HIS A 39 15.39 65.22 87.74
N VAL A 40 14.29 64.65 88.27
CA VAL A 40 14.02 64.57 89.71
C VAL A 40 14.34 63.17 90.20
N HIS A 41 15.02 63.07 91.34
CA HIS A 41 15.35 61.79 91.95
C HIS A 41 14.09 61.18 92.59
N VAL A 42 13.62 60.06 92.07
CA VAL A 42 12.50 59.30 92.65
C VAL A 42 13.04 58.42 93.77
N GLN A 43 12.31 58.34 94.88
CA GLN A 43 12.70 57.55 96.05
C GLN A 43 12.58 56.05 95.71
N THR A 44 13.67 55.44 95.26
CA THR A 44 13.75 54.01 94.87
C THR A 44 14.27 53.11 95.98
N GLU A 45 14.43 53.65 97.19
CA GLU A 45 14.80 52.87 98.37
C GLU A 45 13.60 52.07 98.87
N LEU A 46 13.85 50.90 99.47
CA LEU A 46 12.80 50.02 99.96
C LEU A 46 12.15 50.64 101.20
N TYR A 47 11.05 51.36 101.01
CA TYR A 47 10.23 51.93 102.09
C TYR A 47 9.09 50.96 102.43
N LEU A 48 9.06 50.47 103.67
CA LEU A 48 7.99 49.61 104.19
C LEU A 48 7.08 50.46 105.08
N GLU A 49 5.85 50.67 104.63
CA GLU A 49 4.79 51.32 105.40
C GLU A 49 3.90 50.23 106.00
N GLU A 50 3.83 50.16 107.32
CA GLU A 50 3.06 49.13 108.02
C GLU A 50 1.60 49.60 108.15
N ILE A 51 0.75 49.12 107.23
CA ILE A 51 -0.69 49.43 107.21
C ILE A 51 -1.35 48.72 108.40
N SER A 52 -1.65 49.49 109.45
CA SER A 52 -2.18 48.97 110.73
C SER A 52 -3.71 48.85 110.78
N ASP A 53 -4.41 49.45 109.82
CA ASP A 53 -5.87 49.52 109.81
C ASP A 53 -6.50 48.29 109.16
N ARG A 54 -7.43 47.66 109.88
CA ARG A 54 -8.24 46.55 109.35
C ARG A 54 -9.24 47.11 108.33
N ILE A 55 -9.17 46.58 107.11
CA ILE A 55 -10.08 46.93 106.02
C ILE A 55 -11.49 46.44 106.38
N ILE A 56 -12.51 47.27 106.13
CA ILE A 56 -13.91 46.92 106.36
C ILE A 56 -14.33 45.93 105.27
N GLU A 57 -14.65 44.70 105.66
CA GLU A 57 -15.19 43.69 104.75
C GLU A 57 -16.69 43.97 104.53
N VAL A 58 -17.10 44.07 103.27
CA VAL A 58 -18.50 44.24 102.86
C VAL A 58 -18.87 43.03 102.03
N ASP A 59 -19.84 42.24 102.51
CA ASP A 59 -20.38 41.11 101.76
C ASP A 59 -21.24 41.60 100.60
N GLY A 60 -20.86 41.21 99.37
CA GLY A 60 -21.63 41.43 98.16
C GLY A 60 -22.26 40.12 97.69
N GLU A 61 -23.59 40.06 97.66
CA GLU A 61 -24.31 38.93 97.06
C GLU A 61 -24.39 39.14 95.54
N CYS A 62 -23.90 38.17 94.76
CA CYS A 62 -23.97 38.18 93.30
C CYS A 62 -25.17 37.36 92.82
N GLN A 63 -26.19 38.02 92.26
CA GLN A 63 -27.24 37.34 91.50
C GLN A 63 -26.63 36.77 90.21
N THR A 64 -26.65 35.45 90.07
CA THR A 64 -26.15 34.72 88.90
C THR A 64 -27.34 34.31 88.03
N ASP A 65 -27.40 34.81 86.80
CA ASP A 65 -28.34 34.30 85.78
C ASP A 65 -27.86 32.92 85.28
N GLU A 66 -28.80 32.04 84.90
CA GLU A 66 -28.50 30.72 84.33
C GLU A 66 -27.81 30.87 82.96
N PHE A 67 -26.65 30.22 82.81
CA PHE A 67 -25.84 30.25 81.59
C PHE A 67 -26.49 29.38 80.51
N LEU A 68 -27.17 29.98 79.53
CA LEU A 68 -27.68 29.26 78.35
C LEU A 68 -26.56 28.99 77.35
N ASP A 69 -26.44 27.74 76.88
CA ASP A 69 -25.42 27.34 75.90
C ASP A 69 -25.61 28.07 74.56
N ARG A 70 -24.57 28.76 74.12
CA ARG A 70 -24.50 29.42 72.81
C ARG A 70 -24.41 28.34 71.70
N PRO A 71 -25.17 28.45 70.59
CA PRO A 71 -25.02 27.52 69.47
C PRO A 71 -23.59 27.54 68.90
N PRO A 72 -23.11 26.42 68.35
CA PRO A 72 -21.76 26.31 67.82
C PRO A 72 -21.54 27.31 66.69
N THR A 73 -20.43 28.04 66.75
CA THR A 73 -20.06 29.03 65.73
C THR A 73 -19.90 28.34 64.37
N PRO A 74 -20.51 28.85 63.28
CA PRO A 74 -20.39 28.23 61.96
C PRO A 74 -18.92 28.16 61.52
N LEU A 75 -18.57 27.06 60.84
CA LEU A 75 -17.22 26.84 60.30
C LEU A 75 -16.90 27.89 59.23
N PHE A 76 -15.78 28.59 59.40
CA PHE A 76 -15.30 29.55 58.42
C PHE A 76 -14.72 28.80 57.22
N ILE A 77 -15.35 28.96 56.04
CA ILE A 77 -14.83 28.49 54.75
C ILE A 77 -14.22 29.71 54.03
N PRO A 78 -12.90 29.78 53.88
CA PRO A 78 -12.27 30.88 53.15
C PRO A 78 -12.75 30.93 51.70
N ALA A 79 -13.03 32.13 51.18
CA ALA A 79 -13.29 32.31 49.76
C ALA A 79 -12.05 31.92 48.95
N LYS A 80 -12.23 31.18 47.86
CA LYS A 80 -11.14 30.81 46.96
C LYS A 80 -10.47 32.08 46.41
N THR A 81 -9.24 32.36 46.86
CA THR A 81 -8.41 33.44 46.35
C THR A 81 -7.39 32.88 45.36
N GLY A 82 -7.64 33.11 44.07
CA GLY A 82 -6.78 32.73 42.94
C GLY A 82 -7.48 33.02 41.61
N LYS A 83 -6.73 33.26 40.53
CA LYS A 83 -7.29 33.35 39.18
C LYS A 83 -7.29 31.97 38.55
N ASP A 84 -8.46 31.48 38.17
CA ASP A 84 -8.58 30.23 37.42
C ASP A 84 -8.17 30.50 35.96
N VAL A 85 -7.17 29.76 35.48
CA VAL A 85 -6.70 29.79 34.10
C VAL A 85 -6.84 28.38 33.55
N ALA A 86 -7.55 28.25 32.43
CA ALA A 86 -7.60 27.03 31.64
C ALA A 86 -6.85 27.26 30.34
N THR A 87 -6.18 26.22 29.88
CA THR A 87 -5.56 26.12 28.55
C THR A 87 -6.21 24.94 27.87
N GLN A 88 -6.83 25.17 26.71
CA GLN A 88 -7.47 24.15 25.90
C GLN A 88 -6.79 24.15 24.54
N ILE A 89 -6.51 22.96 24.02
CA ILE A 89 -6.02 22.78 22.65
C ILE A 89 -7.22 22.35 21.81
N GLU A 90 -7.52 23.09 20.76
CA GLU A 90 -8.63 22.82 19.86
C GLU A 90 -8.25 21.79 18.79
N GLU A 91 -9.26 21.19 18.16
CA GLU A 91 -9.06 20.21 17.10
C GLU A 91 -8.33 20.84 15.90
N GLY A 92 -7.12 20.34 15.60
CA GLY A 92 -6.26 20.86 14.52
C GLY A 92 -5.19 21.88 14.93
N GLU A 93 -5.12 22.28 16.21
CA GLU A 93 -4.11 23.25 16.69
C GLU A 93 -2.68 22.66 16.81
N LEU A 94 -2.59 21.32 16.91
CA LEU A 94 -1.36 20.52 16.99
C LEU A 94 -1.13 19.70 15.71
N PHE A 95 -1.32 20.29 14.53
CA PHE A 95 -1.06 19.60 13.27
C PHE A 95 0.44 19.51 12.97
N ASP A 96 0.96 18.29 12.77
CA ASP A 96 2.32 18.05 12.30
C ASP A 96 2.30 17.60 10.84
N PHE A 97 2.73 18.48 9.94
CA PHE A 97 2.71 18.18 8.50
C PHE A 97 3.54 16.94 8.15
N ASP A 98 4.70 16.74 8.79
CA ASP A 98 5.64 15.69 8.43
C ASP A 98 5.15 14.30 8.85
N ILE A 99 4.24 14.22 9.81
CA ILE A 99 3.60 12.96 10.22
C ILE A 99 2.33 12.73 9.38
N GLU A 100 1.51 13.77 9.20
CA GLU A 100 0.18 13.66 8.62
C GLU A 100 0.22 13.45 7.10
N VAL A 101 1.26 13.92 6.42
CA VAL A 101 1.41 13.74 4.96
C VAL A 101 1.87 12.33 4.57
N LYS A 102 2.54 11.60 5.48
CA LYS A 102 3.16 10.31 5.18
C LYS A 102 2.16 9.26 4.65
N PRO A 103 0.99 9.04 5.27
CA PRO A 103 0.02 8.07 4.77
C PRO A 103 -0.53 8.44 3.39
N ILE A 104 -0.69 9.73 3.11
CA ILE A 104 -1.18 10.23 1.82
C ILE A 104 -0.13 9.95 0.73
N LEU A 105 1.14 10.29 1.00
CA LEU A 105 2.25 10.04 0.10
C LEU A 105 2.46 8.54 -0.14
N GLU A 106 2.40 7.71 0.89
CA GLU A 106 2.55 6.26 0.78
C GLU A 106 1.48 5.65 -0.14
N VAL A 107 0.22 6.07 0.03
CA VAL A 107 -0.86 5.59 -0.84
C VAL A 107 -0.71 6.11 -2.27
N LEU A 108 -0.33 7.38 -2.46
CA LEU A 108 -0.15 7.96 -3.79
C LEU A 108 1.01 7.27 -4.55
N VAL A 109 2.16 7.14 -3.91
CA VAL A 109 3.34 6.49 -4.52
C VAL A 109 3.07 5.01 -4.74
N GLY A 110 2.48 4.32 -3.75
CA GLY A 110 2.13 2.90 -3.87
C GLY A 110 1.20 2.63 -5.04
N LYS A 111 0.08 3.37 -5.13
CA LYS A 111 -0.90 3.20 -6.22
C LYS A 111 -0.34 3.57 -7.58
N THR A 112 0.45 4.66 -7.67
CA THR A 112 1.03 5.07 -8.95
C THR A 112 2.03 4.06 -9.48
N VAL A 113 2.88 3.49 -8.61
CA VAL A 113 3.83 2.44 -8.99
C VAL A 113 3.12 1.14 -9.34
N GLU A 114 2.13 0.72 -8.55
CA GLU A 114 1.34 -0.49 -8.81
C GLU A 114 0.60 -0.38 -10.16
N GLN A 115 -0.07 0.75 -10.40
CA GLN A 115 -0.79 0.98 -11.66
C GLN A 115 0.19 1.00 -12.85
N ALA A 116 1.31 1.72 -12.75
CA ALA A 116 2.30 1.75 -13.82
C ALA A 116 2.89 0.37 -14.12
N LEU A 117 3.12 -0.47 -13.09
CA LEU A 117 3.62 -1.83 -13.29
C LEU A 117 2.59 -2.71 -14.02
N LEU A 118 1.32 -2.64 -13.63
CA LEU A 118 0.26 -3.39 -14.28
C LEU A 118 0.08 -2.97 -15.75
N GLU A 119 0.08 -1.68 -16.04
CA GLU A 119 -0.05 -1.16 -17.40
C GLU A 119 1.09 -1.65 -18.30
N VAL A 120 2.34 -1.58 -17.83
CA VAL A 120 3.50 -2.07 -18.61
C VAL A 120 3.42 -3.57 -18.85
N MET A 121 3.02 -4.36 -17.85
CA MET A 121 2.85 -5.81 -18.01
C MET A 121 1.77 -6.13 -19.05
N GLU A 122 0.62 -5.45 -18.99
CA GLU A 122 -0.46 -5.63 -19.96
C GLU A 122 -0.02 -5.25 -21.38
N GLU A 123 0.72 -4.15 -21.55
CA GLU A 123 1.25 -3.74 -22.86
C GLU A 123 2.22 -4.77 -23.44
N GLU A 124 3.12 -5.33 -22.63
CA GLU A 124 4.05 -6.36 -23.06
C GLU A 124 3.32 -7.67 -23.45
N GLU A 125 2.33 -8.10 -22.67
CA GLU A 125 1.52 -9.27 -22.97
C GLU A 125 0.74 -9.10 -24.29
N LEU A 126 0.12 -7.93 -24.50
CA LEU A 126 -0.59 -7.62 -25.74
C LEU A 126 0.36 -7.61 -26.95
N ALA A 127 1.56 -7.04 -26.80
CA ALA A 127 2.57 -7.05 -27.85
C ALA A 127 3.00 -8.48 -28.23
N GLN A 128 3.20 -9.34 -27.23
CA GLN A 128 3.51 -10.76 -27.45
C GLN A 128 2.37 -11.49 -28.17
N LEU A 129 1.12 -11.31 -27.73
CA LEU A 129 -0.05 -11.92 -28.36
C LEU A 129 -0.20 -11.49 -29.82
N TRP A 130 -0.04 -10.20 -30.12
CA TRP A 130 -0.07 -9.71 -31.49
C TRP A 130 1.07 -10.25 -32.34
N SER A 131 2.28 -10.35 -31.80
CA SER A 131 3.40 -10.95 -32.52
C SER A 131 3.12 -12.41 -32.89
N HIS A 132 2.55 -13.17 -31.95
CA HIS A 132 2.19 -14.56 -32.16
C HIS A 132 1.05 -14.71 -33.18
N GLN A 133 0.02 -13.88 -33.10
CA GLN A 133 -1.08 -13.87 -34.08
C GLN A 133 -0.59 -13.54 -35.49
N ARG A 134 0.33 -12.56 -35.63
CA ARG A 134 0.92 -12.21 -36.93
C ARG A 134 1.72 -13.36 -37.50
N ALA A 135 2.63 -13.94 -36.70
CA ALA A 135 3.43 -15.08 -37.14
C ALA A 135 2.56 -16.27 -37.56
N PHE A 136 1.50 -16.57 -36.80
CA PHE A 136 0.54 -17.62 -37.15
C PHE A 136 -0.22 -17.30 -38.44
N ALA A 137 -0.68 -16.06 -38.61
CA ALA A 137 -1.37 -15.64 -39.83
C ALA A 137 -0.45 -15.71 -41.06
N GLU A 138 0.81 -15.30 -40.93
CA GLU A 138 1.82 -15.41 -41.99
C GLU A 138 2.06 -16.87 -42.40
N LEU A 139 2.27 -17.76 -41.43
CA LEU A 139 2.43 -19.20 -41.69
C LEU A 139 1.20 -19.77 -42.40
N ARG A 140 0.01 -19.50 -41.86
CA ARG A 140 -1.26 -19.98 -42.43
C ARG A 140 -1.48 -19.47 -43.85
N ASN A 141 -1.15 -18.22 -44.12
CA ASN A 141 -1.28 -17.64 -45.46
C ASN A 141 -0.30 -18.27 -46.44
N ALA A 142 0.94 -18.57 -46.01
CA ALA A 142 1.93 -19.26 -46.81
C ALA A 142 1.50 -20.71 -47.13
N GLU A 143 1.03 -21.45 -46.12
CA GLU A 143 0.48 -22.80 -46.29
C GLU A 143 -0.72 -22.81 -47.24
N PHE A 144 -1.63 -21.84 -47.08
CA PHE A 144 -2.80 -21.73 -47.95
C PHE A 144 -2.43 -21.44 -49.41
N ALA A 145 -1.45 -20.57 -49.64
CA ALA A 145 -0.93 -20.29 -50.98
C ALA A 145 -0.26 -21.51 -51.61
N GLU A 146 0.46 -22.32 -50.82
CA GLU A 146 1.04 -23.57 -51.29
C GLU A 146 -0.03 -24.59 -51.68
N LEU A 147 -1.04 -24.79 -50.82
CA LEU A 147 -2.15 -25.69 -51.07
C LEU A 147 -2.89 -25.33 -52.36
N GLN A 148 -3.20 -24.04 -52.56
CA GLN A 148 -3.81 -23.58 -53.81
C GLN A 148 -2.95 -23.91 -55.03
N ARG A 149 -1.63 -23.71 -54.93
CA ARG A 149 -0.69 -24.05 -56.02
C ARG A 149 -0.74 -25.55 -56.35
N LEU A 150 -0.75 -26.40 -55.33
CA LEU A 150 -0.79 -27.86 -55.49
C LEU A 150 -2.13 -28.32 -56.05
N GLU A 151 -3.24 -27.77 -55.55
CA GLU A 151 -4.58 -28.09 -56.03
C GLU A 151 -4.76 -27.74 -57.52
N GLU A 152 -4.24 -26.59 -57.96
CA GLU A 152 -4.26 -26.22 -59.38
C GLU A 152 -3.43 -27.18 -60.24
N GLN A 153 -2.27 -27.62 -59.76
CA GLN A 153 -1.45 -28.61 -60.46
C GLN A 153 -2.17 -29.94 -60.58
N ASP A 154 -2.75 -30.42 -59.48
CA ASP A 154 -3.54 -31.66 -59.45
C ASP A 154 -4.76 -31.57 -60.37
N ARG A 155 -5.43 -30.41 -60.42
CA ARG A 155 -6.54 -30.18 -61.35
C ARG A 155 -6.09 -30.36 -62.80
N ARG A 156 -4.96 -29.74 -63.19
CA ARG A 156 -4.42 -29.86 -64.55
C ARG A 156 -4.04 -31.29 -64.89
N ILE A 157 -3.37 -31.99 -63.98
CA ILE A 157 -2.98 -33.40 -64.17
C ILE A 157 -4.22 -34.29 -64.31
N ARG A 158 -5.24 -34.06 -63.49
CA ARG A 158 -6.50 -34.81 -63.52
C ARG A 158 -7.23 -34.59 -64.85
N GLU A 159 -7.36 -33.34 -65.29
CA GLU A 159 -7.96 -33.01 -66.59
C GLU A 159 -7.21 -33.67 -67.75
N GLU A 160 -5.87 -33.60 -67.76
CA GLU A 160 -5.06 -34.24 -68.80
C GLU A 160 -5.21 -35.77 -68.78
N LYS A 161 -5.22 -36.38 -67.58
CA LYS A 161 -5.39 -37.83 -67.42
C LYS A 161 -6.76 -38.28 -67.92
N GLU A 162 -7.83 -37.54 -67.63
CA GLU A 162 -9.16 -37.83 -68.16
C GLU A 162 -9.20 -37.69 -69.69
N ARG A 163 -8.59 -36.63 -70.26
CA ARG A 163 -8.50 -36.47 -71.71
C ARG A 163 -7.79 -37.65 -72.38
N ARG A 164 -6.61 -38.03 -71.86
CA ARG A 164 -5.85 -39.19 -72.37
C ARG A 164 -6.64 -40.50 -72.24
N ARG A 165 -7.41 -40.67 -71.16
CA ARG A 165 -8.27 -41.85 -70.96
C ARG A 165 -9.37 -41.90 -72.03
N LEU A 166 -10.06 -40.79 -72.29
CA LEU A 166 -11.10 -40.71 -73.31
C LEU A 166 -10.55 -41.00 -74.71
N GLU A 167 -9.41 -40.39 -75.08
CA GLU A 167 -8.74 -40.66 -76.35
C GLU A 167 -8.36 -42.14 -76.50
N HIS A 168 -7.87 -42.77 -75.44
CA HIS A 168 -7.50 -44.19 -75.47
C HIS A 168 -8.73 -45.10 -75.61
N LEU A 169 -9.83 -44.79 -74.92
CA LEU A 169 -11.08 -45.51 -75.05
C LEU A 169 -11.65 -45.43 -76.48
N GLU A 170 -11.64 -44.24 -77.09
CA GLU A 170 -12.09 -44.05 -78.47
C GLU A 170 -11.21 -44.84 -79.46
N LYS A 171 -9.88 -44.80 -79.30
CA LYS A 171 -8.95 -45.59 -80.11
C LYS A 171 -9.22 -47.08 -79.97
N LEU A 172 -9.47 -47.57 -78.76
CA LEU A 172 -9.75 -48.97 -78.50
C LEU A 172 -11.08 -49.42 -79.11
N GLN A 173 -12.12 -48.57 -79.08
CA GLN A 173 -13.38 -48.83 -79.77
C GLN A 173 -13.17 -48.96 -81.28
N LYS A 174 -12.48 -47.99 -81.91
CA LYS A 174 -12.15 -48.04 -83.34
C LYS A 174 -11.31 -49.27 -83.70
N GLN A 175 -10.37 -49.66 -82.85
CA GLN A 175 -9.57 -50.87 -83.05
C GLN A 175 -10.44 -52.14 -83.01
N LYS A 176 -11.39 -52.24 -82.08
CA LYS A 176 -12.34 -53.36 -82.05
C LYS A 176 -13.20 -53.41 -83.31
N GLU A 177 -13.80 -52.29 -83.70
CA GLU A 177 -14.62 -52.22 -84.92
C GLU A 177 -13.83 -52.58 -86.18
N THR A 178 -12.58 -52.11 -86.30
CA THR A 178 -11.72 -52.43 -87.44
C THR A 178 -11.31 -53.90 -87.43
N ALA A 179 -10.97 -54.47 -86.27
CA ALA A 179 -10.67 -55.89 -86.13
C ALA A 179 -11.87 -56.77 -86.53
N GLU A 180 -13.08 -56.43 -86.09
CA GLU A 180 -14.32 -57.12 -86.46
C GLU A 180 -14.59 -57.05 -87.96
N LYS A 181 -14.46 -55.85 -88.57
CA LYS A 181 -14.62 -55.68 -90.03
C LYS A 181 -13.60 -56.50 -90.82
N VAL A 182 -12.35 -56.55 -90.38
CA VAL A 182 -11.30 -57.36 -91.02
C VAL A 182 -11.60 -58.85 -90.86
N ALA A 183 -12.00 -59.29 -89.67
CA ALA A 183 -12.37 -60.68 -89.42
C ALA A 183 -13.58 -61.11 -90.26
N ALA A 184 -14.63 -60.29 -90.33
CA ALA A 184 -15.81 -60.55 -91.15
C ALA A 184 -15.46 -60.63 -92.65
N ARG A 185 -14.60 -59.72 -93.14
CA ARG A 185 -14.10 -59.77 -94.52
C ARG A 185 -13.31 -61.05 -94.79
N ALA A 186 -12.39 -61.42 -93.91
CA ALA A 186 -11.58 -62.63 -94.07
C ALA A 186 -12.46 -63.89 -94.04
N PHE A 187 -13.45 -63.93 -93.14
CA PHE A 187 -14.43 -65.01 -93.07
C PHE A 187 -15.27 -65.11 -94.34
N ALA A 188 -15.83 -63.99 -94.83
CA ALA A 188 -16.61 -63.96 -96.07
C ALA A 188 -15.77 -64.40 -97.27
N GLN A 189 -14.52 -63.96 -97.38
CA GLN A 189 -13.61 -64.39 -98.45
C GLN A 189 -13.38 -65.90 -98.42
N ARG A 190 -13.09 -66.48 -97.25
CA ARG A 190 -12.89 -67.93 -97.10
C ARG A 190 -14.17 -68.71 -97.39
N TYR A 191 -15.31 -68.27 -96.84
CA TYR A 191 -16.60 -68.93 -97.04
C TYR A 191 -17.06 -68.90 -98.50
N LEU A 192 -16.94 -67.74 -99.17
CA LEU A 192 -17.30 -67.60 -100.58
C LEU A 192 -16.37 -68.39 -101.50
N ALA A 193 -15.07 -68.49 -101.16
CA ALA A 193 -14.11 -69.28 -101.93
C ALA A 193 -14.52 -70.77 -102.00
N ASP A 194 -15.10 -71.32 -100.93
CA ASP A 194 -15.57 -72.71 -100.88
C ASP A 194 -17.01 -72.85 -101.42
N LEU A 195 -17.89 -71.89 -101.11
CA LEU A 195 -19.31 -71.94 -101.47
C LEU A 195 -19.52 -71.76 -102.99
N VAL A 196 -18.81 -70.84 -103.62
CA VAL A 196 -19.00 -70.53 -105.06
C VAL A 196 -18.76 -71.79 -105.91
N PRO A 197 -17.61 -72.48 -105.85
CA PRO A 197 -17.42 -73.73 -106.59
C PRO A 197 -18.44 -74.81 -106.24
N SER A 198 -18.80 -74.96 -104.96
CA SER A 198 -19.78 -75.97 -104.53
C SER A 198 -21.17 -75.76 -105.13
N VAL A 199 -21.68 -74.51 -105.12
CA VAL A 199 -22.98 -74.17 -105.72
C VAL A 199 -22.94 -74.26 -107.24
N PHE A 200 -21.86 -73.78 -107.87
CA PHE A 200 -21.70 -73.90 -109.33
C PHE A 200 -21.69 -75.37 -109.77
N ASN A 201 -20.95 -76.24 -109.07
CA ASN A 201 -20.95 -77.68 -109.33
C ASN A 201 -22.35 -78.28 -109.11
N ASN A 202 -23.05 -77.93 -108.02
CA ASN A 202 -24.39 -78.48 -107.76
C ASN A 202 -25.43 -78.06 -108.80
N LEU A 203 -25.39 -76.80 -109.28
CA LEU A 203 -26.27 -76.35 -110.36
C LEU A 203 -25.92 -77.00 -111.70
N HIS A 204 -24.63 -77.26 -111.96
CA HIS A 204 -24.18 -77.96 -113.15
C HIS A 204 -24.66 -79.42 -113.14
N ASP A 205 -24.48 -80.12 -112.00
CA ASP A 205 -24.96 -81.50 -111.80
C ASP A 205 -26.49 -81.61 -111.93
N ARG A 206 -27.24 -80.57 -111.54
CA ARG A 206 -28.70 -80.50 -111.68
C ARG A 206 -29.16 -80.05 -113.07
N GLY A 207 -28.25 -79.78 -114.01
CA GLY A 207 -28.55 -79.46 -115.41
C GLY A 207 -29.06 -78.03 -115.65
N PHE A 208 -28.85 -77.11 -114.72
CA PHE A 208 -29.24 -75.70 -114.89
C PHE A 208 -28.23 -74.89 -115.71
N PHE A 209 -26.95 -75.28 -115.68
CA PHE A 209 -25.94 -74.78 -116.62
C PHE A 209 -25.88 -75.72 -117.82
N TYR A 210 -26.49 -75.29 -118.91
CA TYR A 210 -26.45 -75.99 -120.19
C TYR A 210 -25.75 -75.12 -121.21
N ASP A 211 -25.03 -75.74 -122.13
CA ASP A 211 -24.48 -75.03 -123.28
C ASP A 211 -25.64 -74.71 -124.24
N PRO A 212 -25.90 -73.42 -124.59
CA PRO A 212 -26.96 -73.07 -125.53
C PRO A 212 -26.77 -73.69 -126.92
N ILE A 213 -25.57 -74.20 -127.24
CA ILE A 213 -25.30 -74.92 -128.50
C ILE A 213 -25.78 -76.38 -128.42
N GLU A 214 -25.73 -77.03 -127.25
CA GLU A 214 -26.17 -78.43 -127.08
C GLU A 214 -27.69 -78.57 -126.94
N ARG A 215 -28.40 -77.52 -126.51
CA ARG A 215 -29.86 -77.51 -126.31
C ARG A 215 -30.64 -76.92 -127.49
N GLY A 216 -29.94 -76.55 -128.57
CA GLY A 216 -30.47 -76.02 -129.81
C GLY A 216 -30.78 -77.10 -130.84
N LEU A 217 -31.72 -77.98 -130.49
CA LEU A 217 -32.79 -78.54 -131.33
C LEU A 217 -33.92 -79.02 -130.42
#